data_AF-A0A962UFB5-F1
#
_entry.id   AF-A0A962UFB5-F1
#
_cell.length_a   1.000
_cell.length_b   1.000
_cell.length_c   1.000
_cell.angle_alpha   90.00
_cell.angle_beta   90.00
_cell.angle_gamma   90.00
#
_symmetry.space_group_name_H-M   'P 1'
#
loop_
_entity.id
_entity.type
_entity.pdbx_description
1 polymer ?
#
loop_
_entity_poly.entity_id
_entity_poly.type
_entity_poly.pdbx_seq_one_letter_code
_entity_poly.pdbx_strand_id
1 'polypeptide(L)'
;DEWLKSCAIRSKIKLGAYIVMPNHFHGIVYIASTDSIRRDDRVAAPIGPKPKSLGAFMAGFKSAVTKRINEIRRTPGATVWQRNYYEHIIRNEADYNRITEYINHNPQRWAQDSLNPVRAAVLAGTMGVAGAITDAAGVAGVGATGRSPLRKTRHNRDQK
;
A
#
# COMPACT_ATOMS: atom_id res chain seq x y z
N ASP A 1 -16.66 -4.90 -3.81
CA ASP A 1 -17.88 -4.06 -3.89
C ASP A 1 -17.65 -2.59 -3.53
N GLU A 2 -17.18 -2.28 -2.31
CA GLU A 2 -17.05 -0.88 -1.85
C GLU A 2 -16.18 0.02 -2.74
N TRP A 3 -15.17 -0.57 -3.41
CA TRP A 3 -14.36 0.15 -4.40
C TRP A 3 -15.22 0.67 -5.54
N LEU A 4 -15.99 -0.21 -6.18
CA LEU A 4 -16.87 0.12 -7.30
C LEU A 4 -17.97 1.11 -6.90
N LYS A 5 -18.58 0.92 -5.72
CA LYS A 5 -19.58 1.86 -5.16
C LYS A 5 -19.01 3.26 -4.94
N SER A 6 -17.71 3.37 -4.66
CA SER A 6 -17.08 4.66 -4.40
C SER A 6 -17.08 5.59 -5.62
N CYS A 7 -17.14 5.04 -6.85
CA CYS A 7 -17.31 5.80 -8.09
C CYS A 7 -18.72 6.38 -8.21
N ALA A 8 -19.75 5.61 -7.83
CA ALA A 8 -21.15 6.04 -7.91
C ALA A 8 -21.45 7.21 -6.95
N ILE A 9 -20.81 7.21 -5.78
CA ILE A 9 -20.99 8.25 -4.76
C ILE A 9 -20.20 9.53 -5.12
N ARG A 10 -19.12 9.41 -5.88
CA ARG A 10 -18.19 10.52 -6.16
C ARG A 10 -17.99 10.69 -7.65
N SER A 11 -18.87 11.48 -8.27
CA SER A 11 -18.91 11.75 -9.71
C SER A 11 -17.59 12.25 -10.33
N LYS A 12 -16.66 12.78 -9.54
CA LYS A 12 -15.35 13.26 -10.00
C LYS A 12 -14.24 12.22 -9.99
N ILE A 13 -14.53 10.99 -9.56
CA ILE A 13 -13.57 9.90 -9.47
C ILE A 13 -13.97 8.83 -10.45
N LYS A 14 -13.05 8.45 -11.33
CA LYS A 14 -13.15 7.22 -12.12
C LYS A 14 -12.14 6.21 -11.59
N LEU A 15 -12.44 4.93 -11.74
CA LEU A 15 -11.61 3.84 -11.25
C LEU A 15 -10.92 3.16 -12.43
N GLY A 16 -9.65 2.81 -12.25
CA GLY A 16 -8.88 1.98 -13.17
C GLY A 16 -8.65 0.59 -12.60
N ALA A 17 -7.55 -0.05 -13.03
CA ALA A 17 -7.14 -1.36 -12.54
C ALA A 17 -6.99 -1.37 -11.01
N TYR A 18 -7.41 -2.47 -10.38
CA TYR A 18 -7.28 -2.68 -8.94
C TYR A 18 -7.13 -4.15 -8.62
N ILE A 19 -6.54 -4.45 -7.47
CA ILE A 19 -6.41 -5.81 -6.94
C ILE A 19 -6.47 -5.80 -5.42
N VAL A 20 -7.11 -6.83 -4.86
CA VAL A 20 -7.09 -7.12 -3.43
C VAL A 20 -6.07 -8.21 -3.20
N MET A 21 -5.03 -7.91 -2.42
CA MET A 21 -4.04 -8.86 -1.94
C MET A 21 -4.35 -9.24 -0.48
N PRO A 22 -3.85 -10.37 0.03
CA PRO A 22 -4.12 -10.79 1.41
C PRO A 22 -3.73 -9.76 2.47
N ASN A 23 -2.70 -8.94 2.21
CA ASN A 23 -2.16 -7.95 3.14
C ASN A 23 -2.37 -6.48 2.71
N HIS A 24 -2.78 -6.20 1.47
CA HIS A 24 -2.97 -4.83 0.99
C HIS A 24 -3.94 -4.73 -0.20
N PHE A 25 -4.28 -3.51 -0.58
CA PHE A 25 -5.12 -3.20 -1.73
C PHE A 25 -4.37 -2.24 -2.64
N HIS A 26 -4.37 -2.49 -3.95
CA HIS A 26 -3.91 -1.55 -4.96
C HIS A 26 -5.07 -1.14 -5.86
N GLY A 27 -5.12 0.12 -6.26
CA GLY A 27 -6.10 0.63 -7.20
C GLY A 27 -5.61 1.91 -7.87
N ILE A 28 -5.97 2.07 -9.15
CA ILE A 28 -5.78 3.31 -9.90
C ILE A 28 -7.06 4.14 -9.80
N VAL A 29 -6.90 5.44 -9.56
CA VAL A 29 -8.00 6.41 -9.57
C VAL A 29 -7.66 7.56 -10.50
N TYR A 30 -8.66 8.00 -11.27
CA TYR A 30 -8.60 9.23 -12.05
C TYR A 30 -9.42 10.27 -11.31
N ILE A 31 -8.79 11.38 -10.96
CA ILE A 31 -9.45 12.50 -10.29
C ILE A 31 -9.62 13.60 -11.33
N ALA A 32 -10.86 13.88 -11.72
CA ALA A 32 -11.15 14.98 -12.61
C ALA A 32 -10.84 16.30 -11.90
N SER A 33 -9.92 17.08 -12.46
CA SER A 33 -9.65 18.45 -12.00
C SER A 33 -10.91 19.28 -12.22
N THR A 34 -11.42 19.93 -11.17
CA THR A 34 -12.26 21.10 -11.39
C THR A 34 -11.37 22.32 -11.42
N ASP A 35 -11.68 23.20 -12.37
CA ASP A 35 -11.06 24.51 -12.59
C ASP A 35 -10.53 25.14 -11.31
N SER A 36 -9.30 25.63 -11.42
CA SER A 36 -8.60 26.53 -10.49
C SER A 36 -9.26 26.62 -9.12
N ILE A 37 -8.75 25.87 -8.13
CA ILE A 37 -8.99 26.21 -6.73
C ILE A 37 -8.51 27.65 -6.57
N ARG A 38 -9.46 28.61 -6.58
CA ARG A 38 -9.20 29.95 -6.09
C ARG A 38 -8.70 29.74 -4.67
N ARG A 39 -7.43 30.07 -4.42
CA ARG A 39 -6.89 30.15 -3.06
C ARG A 39 -7.64 31.29 -2.40
N ASP A 40 -8.77 30.95 -1.78
CA ASP A 40 -9.38 31.85 -0.82
C ASP A 40 -8.65 31.60 0.50
N ASP A 41 -7.66 32.46 0.73
CA ASP A 41 -6.90 32.53 1.96
C ASP A 41 -7.84 33.06 3.05
N ARG A 42 -8.47 32.17 3.86
CA ARG A 42 -8.87 32.40 5.29
C ARG A 42 -9.92 31.46 5.91
N VAL A 43 -10.28 30.32 5.34
CA VAL A 43 -11.14 29.36 6.06
C VAL A 43 -10.28 28.42 6.90
N ALA A 44 -10.56 28.32 8.20
CA ALA A 44 -9.91 27.39 9.12
C ALA A 44 -9.75 26.01 8.48
N ALA A 45 -8.54 25.44 8.54
CA ALA A 45 -8.25 24.16 7.93
C ALA A 45 -9.25 23.11 8.44
N PRO A 46 -9.96 22.38 7.57
CA PRO A 46 -10.88 21.34 8.01
C PRO A 46 -10.18 20.37 8.95
N ILE A 47 -10.86 19.91 10.01
CA ILE A 47 -10.40 18.77 10.81
C ILE A 47 -10.57 17.52 9.95
N GLY A 48 -9.62 17.29 9.04
CA GLY A 48 -9.66 16.20 8.08
C GLY A 48 -9.27 16.61 6.66
N PRO A 49 -9.30 15.66 5.72
CA PRO A 49 -8.91 15.92 4.34
C PRO A 49 -9.82 16.97 3.70
N LYS A 50 -9.25 17.83 2.85
CA LYS A 50 -10.03 18.81 2.09
C LYS A 50 -11.17 18.10 1.34
N PRO A 51 -12.41 18.63 1.36
CA PRO A 51 -13.51 18.05 0.59
C PRO A 51 -13.10 17.86 -0.87
N LYS A 52 -13.52 16.74 -1.48
CA LYS A 52 -13.22 16.38 -2.88
C LYS A 52 -11.72 16.13 -3.16
N SER A 53 -10.86 16.00 -2.14
CA SER A 53 -9.47 15.54 -2.31
C SER A 53 -9.35 14.02 -2.36
N LEU A 54 -8.19 13.53 -2.80
CA LEU A 54 -7.81 12.11 -2.71
C LEU A 54 -7.88 11.60 -1.27
N GLY A 55 -7.44 12.41 -0.30
CA GLY A 55 -7.53 12.03 1.11
C GLY A 55 -8.97 11.83 1.59
N ALA A 56 -9.90 12.69 1.15
CA ALA A 56 -11.32 12.55 1.51
C ALA A 56 -11.94 11.30 0.88
N PHE A 57 -11.53 10.97 -0.34
CA PHE A 57 -11.89 9.71 -0.98
C PHE A 57 -11.39 8.50 -0.19
N MET A 58 -10.10 8.45 0.11
CA MET A 58 -9.48 7.33 0.81
C MET A 58 -10.03 7.15 2.22
N ALA A 59 -10.32 8.24 2.94
CA ALA A 59 -10.94 8.19 4.26
C ALA A 59 -12.32 7.52 4.21
N GLY A 60 -13.18 7.95 3.28
CA GLY A 60 -14.51 7.35 3.15
C GLY A 60 -14.48 5.91 2.65
N PHE A 61 -13.60 5.57 1.70
CA PHE A 61 -13.41 4.20 1.23
C PHE A 61 -12.95 3.27 2.35
N LYS A 62 -11.88 3.65 3.08
CA LYS A 62 -11.37 2.86 4.22
C LYS A 62 -12.43 2.69 5.31
N SER A 63 -13.20 3.74 5.62
CA SER A 63 -14.26 3.69 6.62
C SER A 63 -15.38 2.71 6.24
N ALA A 64 -15.89 2.80 5.00
CA ALA A 64 -16.94 1.91 4.50
C ALA A 64 -16.49 0.44 4.52
N VAL A 65 -15.25 0.16 4.07
CA VAL A 65 -14.70 -1.20 4.11
C VAL A 65 -14.51 -1.71 5.53
N THR A 66 -13.97 -0.89 6.44
CA THR A 66 -13.80 -1.27 7.86
C THR A 66 -15.14 -1.63 8.49
N LYS A 67 -16.17 -0.80 8.28
CA LYS A 67 -17.52 -1.08 8.79
C LYS A 67 -18.02 -2.43 8.31
N ARG A 68 -17.95 -2.68 6.99
CA ARG A 68 -18.42 -3.94 6.40
C ARG A 68 -17.66 -5.17 6.90
N ILE A 69 -16.34 -5.06 7.03
CA ILE A 69 -15.51 -6.16 7.54
C ILE A 69 -15.84 -6.44 9.01
N ASN A 70 -15.98 -5.41 9.83
CA ASN A 70 -16.29 -5.59 11.25
C ASN A 70 -17.69 -6.15 11.47
N GLU A 71 -18.67 -5.83 10.62
CA GLU A 71 -19.99 -6.47 10.60
C GLU A 71 -19.88 -7.96 10.29
N ILE A 72 -19.16 -8.33 9.22
CA ILE A 72 -19.00 -9.73 8.78
C ILE A 72 -18.23 -10.55 9.83
N ARG A 73 -17.16 -9.99 10.37
CA ARG A 73 -16.28 -10.66 11.36
C ARG A 73 -16.82 -10.59 12.78
N ARG A 74 -17.86 -9.79 13.04
CA ARG A 74 -18.38 -9.48 14.39
C ARG A 74 -17.32 -8.91 15.33
N THR A 75 -16.48 -8.01 14.80
CA THR A 75 -15.37 -7.38 15.53
C THR A 75 -15.51 -5.85 15.51
N PRO A 76 -16.55 -5.27 16.14
CA PRO A 76 -16.75 -3.82 16.14
C PRO A 76 -15.52 -3.10 16.71
N GLY A 77 -15.08 -2.03 16.05
CA GLY A 77 -13.93 -1.24 16.47
C GLY A 77 -12.55 -1.81 16.09
N ALA A 78 -12.48 -3.05 15.56
CA ALA A 78 -11.20 -3.60 15.11
C ALA A 78 -10.63 -2.78 13.94
N THR A 79 -9.31 -2.56 13.99
CA THR A 79 -8.59 -1.85 12.94
C THR A 79 -8.30 -2.79 11.77
N VAL A 80 -8.68 -2.37 10.56
CA VAL A 80 -8.44 -3.13 9.33
C VAL A 80 -7.25 -2.56 8.55
N TRP A 81 -7.14 -1.24 8.52
CA TRP A 81 -6.17 -0.54 7.69
C TRP A 81 -5.02 0.02 8.52
N GLN A 82 -3.84 0.06 7.91
CA GLN A 82 -2.78 0.94 8.37
C GLN A 82 -3.21 2.41 8.22
N ARG A 83 -2.70 3.29 9.11
CA ARG A 83 -3.06 4.72 9.19
C ARG A 83 -2.85 5.42 7.85
N ASN A 84 -1.68 5.23 7.24
CA ASN A 84 -1.30 5.88 5.99
C ASN A 84 -1.66 5.02 4.77
N TYR A 85 -1.49 5.60 3.59
CA TYR A 85 -1.56 4.91 2.31
C TYR A 85 -0.46 5.45 1.40
N TYR A 86 0.00 4.62 0.46
CA TYR A 86 0.95 5.03 -0.57
C TYR A 86 0.18 5.55 -1.78
N GLU A 87 0.65 6.65 -2.36
CA GLU A 87 0.12 7.24 -3.58
C GLU A 87 1.27 7.51 -4.56
N HIS A 88 0.99 7.34 -5.85
CA HIS A 88 1.91 7.65 -6.94
C HIS A 88 1.13 8.34 -8.05
N ILE A 89 1.63 9.48 -8.52
CA ILE A 89 1.00 10.25 -9.60
C ILE A 89 1.45 9.67 -10.93
N ILE A 90 0.51 9.08 -11.67
CA ILE A 90 0.74 8.54 -13.01
C ILE A 90 0.76 9.70 -14.00
N ARG A 91 1.91 9.94 -14.65
CA ARG A 91 2.12 11.16 -15.47
C ARG A 91 2.06 10.93 -16.97
N ASN A 92 2.23 9.69 -17.42
CA ASN A 92 2.27 9.34 -18.83
C ASN A 92 1.86 7.88 -19.04
N GLU A 93 1.74 7.50 -20.31
CA GLU A 93 1.29 6.16 -20.72
C GLU A 93 2.27 5.05 -20.30
N ALA A 94 3.57 5.27 -20.42
CA ALA A 94 4.57 4.27 -20.01
C ALA A 94 4.47 3.97 -18.50
N ASP A 95 4.27 5.01 -17.67
CA ASP A 95 4.07 4.87 -16.23
C ASP A 95 2.74 4.17 -15.92
N TYR A 96 1.68 4.52 -16.66
CA TYR A 96 0.37 3.86 -16.56
C TYR A 96 0.46 2.36 -16.86
N ASN A 97 1.12 1.99 -17.95
CA ASN A 97 1.27 0.62 -18.38
C ASN A 97 2.05 -0.19 -17.34
N ARG A 98 3.17 0.36 -16.86
CA ARG A 98 4.00 -0.28 -15.82
C ARG A 98 3.22 -0.52 -14.52
N ILE A 99 2.43 0.44 -14.07
CA ILE A 99 1.65 0.31 -12.83
C ILE A 99 0.48 -0.66 -13.01
N THR A 100 -0.21 -0.59 -14.15
CA THR A 100 -1.29 -1.53 -14.48
C THR A 100 -0.76 -2.95 -14.57
N GLU A 101 0.38 -3.14 -15.23
CA GLU A 101 1.07 -4.42 -15.32
C GLU A 101 1.48 -4.95 -13.95
N TYR A 102 2.05 -4.10 -13.10
CA TYR A 102 2.37 -4.46 -11.71
C TYR A 102 1.12 -4.93 -10.95
N ILE A 103 0.01 -4.19 -11.02
CA ILE A 103 -1.25 -4.54 -10.36
C ILE A 103 -1.76 -5.91 -10.83
N ASN A 104 -1.77 -6.13 -12.14
CA ASN A 104 -2.30 -7.36 -12.74
C ASN A 104 -1.44 -8.59 -12.42
N HIS A 105 -0.11 -8.44 -12.34
CA HIS A 105 0.81 -9.55 -12.08
C HIS A 105 1.11 -9.76 -10.58
N ASN A 106 0.71 -8.84 -9.70
CA ASN A 106 0.97 -8.94 -8.26
C ASN A 106 0.48 -10.27 -7.64
N PRO A 107 -0.74 -10.76 -7.94
CA PRO A 107 -1.21 -12.05 -7.43
C PRO A 107 -0.24 -13.22 -7.72
N GLN A 108 0.34 -13.24 -8.92
CA GLN A 108 1.27 -14.30 -9.34
C GLN A 108 2.60 -14.21 -8.59
N ARG A 109 3.00 -13.01 -8.18
CA ARG A 109 4.24 -12.74 -7.43
C ARG A 109 4.07 -12.85 -5.92
N TRP A 110 2.86 -13.12 -5.42
CA TRP A 110 2.57 -13.15 -3.98
C TRP A 110 3.45 -14.13 -3.19
N ALA A 111 3.74 -15.31 -3.74
CA ALA A 111 4.64 -16.29 -3.10
C ALA A 111 6.06 -15.74 -2.87
N GLN A 112 6.48 -14.77 -3.69
CA GLN A 112 7.78 -14.12 -3.69
C GLN A 112 7.74 -12.74 -3.02
N ASP A 113 6.63 -12.37 -2.39
CA ASP A 113 6.53 -11.13 -1.63
C ASP A 113 7.27 -11.29 -0.29
N SER A 114 7.99 -10.25 0.15
CA SER A 114 8.77 -10.29 1.40
C SER A 114 7.89 -10.18 2.64
N LEU A 115 6.67 -9.65 2.50
CA LEU A 115 5.65 -9.53 3.54
C LEU A 115 4.62 -10.66 3.47
N ASN A 116 4.86 -11.69 2.65
CA ASN A 116 4.09 -12.91 2.70
C ASN A 116 4.38 -13.66 4.02
N PRO A 117 3.38 -13.87 4.90
CA PRO A 117 3.61 -14.48 6.21
C PRO A 117 4.12 -15.92 6.11
N VAL A 118 3.74 -16.67 5.08
CA VAL A 118 4.24 -18.04 4.86
C VAL A 118 5.74 -17.99 4.55
N ARG A 119 6.16 -17.10 3.65
CA ARG A 119 7.57 -16.95 3.30
C ARG A 119 8.39 -16.41 4.47
N ALA A 120 7.85 -15.45 5.21
CA ALA A 120 8.50 -14.90 6.39
C ALA A 120 8.72 -15.97 7.46
N ALA A 121 7.73 -16.83 7.70
CA ALA A 121 7.83 -17.96 8.62
C ALA A 121 8.88 -18.99 8.17
N VAL A 122 8.92 -19.33 6.88
CA VAL A 122 9.94 -20.24 6.32
C VAL A 122 11.35 -19.68 6.50
N LEU A 123 11.58 -18.41 6.15
CA LEU A 123 12.90 -17.78 6.30
C LEU A 123 13.34 -17.68 7.76
N ALA A 124 12.43 -17.31 8.67
CA ALA A 124 12.68 -17.27 10.10
C ALA A 124 13.02 -18.67 10.66
N GLY A 125 12.34 -19.72 10.20
CA GLY A 125 12.62 -21.11 10.58
C GLY A 125 13.96 -21.63 10.04
N THR A 126 14.31 -21.31 8.78
CA THR A 126 15.60 -21.74 8.18
C THR A 126 16.81 -21.08 8.84
N MET A 127 16.70 -19.84 9.33
CA MET A 127 17.77 -19.21 10.11
C MET A 127 17.93 -19.82 11.52
N GLY A 128 16.96 -20.58 12.01
CA GLY A 128 17.06 -21.32 13.27
C GLY A 128 17.85 -22.63 13.17
N VAL A 129 18.06 -23.17 11.97
CA VAL A 129 18.76 -24.45 11.75
C VAL A 129 20.22 -24.24 11.34
N ALA A 130 20.58 -23.06 10.80
CA ALA A 130 21.94 -22.77 10.33
C ALA A 130 22.97 -22.52 11.46
N GLY A 131 22.59 -22.63 12.74
CA GLY A 131 23.46 -22.35 13.89
C GLY A 131 24.10 -23.58 14.54
N ALA A 132 23.90 -24.80 14.03
CA ALA A 132 24.35 -26.01 14.70
C ALA A 132 25.08 -27.01 13.80
N ILE A 133 26.08 -26.55 13.03
CA ILE A 133 27.20 -27.39 12.58
C ILE A 133 28.47 -26.53 12.50
N THR A 134 29.25 -26.50 13.58
CA THR A 134 30.68 -26.15 13.54
C THR A 134 31.46 -27.43 13.79
N ASP A 135 32.14 -27.96 12.76
CA ASP A 135 33.60 -28.06 12.78
C ASP A 135 34.22 -28.63 11.49
N ALA A 136 35.42 -28.11 11.23
CA ALA A 136 36.52 -28.62 10.41
C ALA A 136 36.35 -28.74 8.88
N ALA A 137 36.82 -27.72 8.14
CA ALA A 137 38.07 -27.77 7.35
C ALA A 137 38.12 -26.70 6.22
N GLY A 138 39.12 -25.81 6.30
CA GLY A 138 40.04 -25.52 5.18
C GLY A 138 39.60 -24.72 3.94
N VAL A 139 40.04 -23.46 3.91
CA VAL A 139 40.73 -22.74 2.80
C VAL A 139 39.94 -22.14 1.60
N ALA A 140 40.23 -20.85 1.39
CA ALA A 140 40.23 -20.02 0.17
C ALA A 140 38.94 -19.40 -0.39
N GLY A 141 38.81 -18.07 -0.19
CA GLY A 141 39.09 -17.10 -1.26
C GLY A 141 37.96 -16.63 -2.20
N VAL A 142 37.79 -15.30 -2.22
CA VAL A 142 37.38 -14.41 -3.34
C VAL A 142 35.89 -14.04 -3.49
N GLY A 143 35.63 -12.72 -3.45
CA GLY A 143 34.75 -12.07 -4.44
C GLY A 143 33.47 -11.38 -3.93
N ALA A 144 33.60 -10.21 -3.30
CA ALA A 144 32.50 -9.30 -3.02
C ALA A 144 32.15 -8.42 -4.24
N THR A 145 30.91 -8.47 -4.74
CA THR A 145 30.11 -7.36 -5.33
C THR A 145 28.65 -7.84 -5.35
N GLY A 146 27.57 -7.14 -4.99
CA GLY A 146 27.34 -5.73 -4.69
C GLY A 146 26.19 -5.20 -5.56
N ARG A 147 24.92 -5.39 -5.16
CA ARG A 147 23.80 -4.43 -5.40
C ARG A 147 22.47 -4.86 -4.77
N SER A 148 22.15 -4.26 -3.63
CA SER A 148 20.79 -4.16 -3.07
C SER A 148 20.03 -3.03 -3.75
N PRO A 149 18.69 -3.11 -3.87
CA PRO A 149 17.88 -1.90 -3.93
C PRO A 149 16.94 -1.78 -2.73
N LEU A 150 17.17 -0.67 -2.01
CA LEU A 150 16.18 0.24 -1.43
C LEU A 150 15.48 -0.17 -0.13
N ARG A 151 16.22 0.00 0.96
CA ARG A 151 15.70 0.37 2.29
C ARG A 151 15.71 1.90 2.42
N LYS A 152 14.56 2.55 2.61
CA LYS A 152 14.42 3.88 3.23
C LYS A 152 13.10 3.93 4.02
N THR A 153 13.13 3.51 5.29
CA THR A 153 13.20 4.36 6.51
C THR A 153 11.85 4.95 6.94
N ARG A 154 11.26 4.33 7.98
CA ARG A 154 10.48 5.06 9.01
C ARG A 154 11.40 6.08 9.67
N HIS A 155 10.91 7.28 9.97
CA HIS A 155 11.22 8.01 11.20
C HIS A 155 10.00 8.86 11.57
N ASN A 156 9.46 8.56 12.76
CA ASN A 156 8.50 9.37 13.48
C ASN A 156 9.31 10.42 14.27
N ARG A 157 8.91 11.69 14.25
CA ARG A 157 9.25 12.65 15.31
C ARG A 157 8.05 13.56 15.51
N ASP A 158 7.52 13.49 16.72
CA ASP A 158 6.70 14.50 17.34
C ASP A 158 7.41 15.87 17.31
N GLN A 159 6.65 16.95 17.18
CA GLN A 159 6.62 18.07 18.14
C GLN A 159 5.80 19.26 17.60
N LYS A 160 4.87 19.70 18.48
CA LYS A 160 4.12 20.96 18.55
C LYS A 160 3.06 21.27 17.48
#